data_AF-A0A953JSB1-F1
#
_entry.id   AF-A0A953JSB1-F1
#
_cell.length_a   1.000
_cell.length_b   1.000
_cell.length_c   1.000
_cell.angle_alpha   90.00
_cell.angle_beta   90.00
_cell.angle_gamma   90.00
#
_symmetry.space_group_name_H-M   'P 1'
#
loop_
_entity.id
_entity.type
_entity.pdbx_description
1 polymer ?
#
loop_
_entity_poly.entity_id
_entity_poly.type
_entity_poly.pdbx_seq_one_letter_code
_entity_poly.pdbx_strand_id
1 'polypeptide(L)'
;MMLAESSEQYVPVVCPKCRARMHALAVHVGRTVACPDCGTRCTVTAPTTVTPAVAPARPDEYSLRNDESSAESPSWTLVLCPKCHTRMHARREHAGQRIRCPECATITTVPEHREPARRHAPDLVVGEYDMGAPPPAVVIPLSAPPLPAAIEHRVPVSSLPRHPLLSGIYTFPWRGEVASRWCVLALALAGSGCVAWLAFGSQLSPNNADLGGGGGLGAAVAVSGGAFGATAFFTSLWTWSFAAACLMAIVRESASGADEIVEWPTLDWRDWLYNLLFLLYIAALASVASVGAGWLTNALGAAAGVSWVARVAASFAAFPFLMLSALESGTALFPVSAPIFMSLFRLPLAWIVFYFQTGVWLTILIMIAVLGFHWPYTVILLLAPAVAAYIFIYARLLGRLGWLIVERLEPQTESGADATS
;
A
#
# COMPACT_ATOMS: atom_id res chain seq x y z
N MET A 1 -38.29 19.31 -24.07
CA MET A 1 -38.66 20.01 -22.83
C MET A 1 -37.62 19.60 -21.78
N MET A 2 -36.46 20.27 -21.77
CA MET A 2 -35.39 20.01 -20.80
C MET A 2 -35.78 20.72 -19.49
N LEU A 3 -35.95 19.97 -18.42
CA LEU A 3 -36.10 20.53 -17.07
C LEU A 3 -34.73 21.10 -16.69
N ALA A 4 -34.65 22.42 -16.53
CA ALA A 4 -33.48 23.07 -15.97
C ALA A 4 -33.31 22.60 -14.53
N GLU A 5 -32.24 21.84 -14.26
CA GLU A 5 -31.75 21.59 -12.91
C GLU A 5 -31.38 22.94 -12.29
N SER A 6 -32.26 23.50 -11.48
CA SER A 6 -31.91 24.60 -10.59
C SER A 6 -30.90 24.07 -9.58
N SER A 7 -29.63 24.42 -9.73
CA SER A 7 -28.61 24.12 -8.73
C SER A 7 -29.01 24.80 -7.42
N GLU A 8 -29.47 24.00 -6.46
CA GLU A 8 -29.77 24.49 -5.11
C GLU A 8 -28.48 25.03 -4.49
N GLN A 9 -28.41 26.35 -4.35
CA GLN A 9 -27.25 27.02 -3.78
C GLN A 9 -27.30 26.89 -2.25
N TYR A 10 -26.31 26.23 -1.67
CA TYR A 10 -26.19 26.04 -0.22
C TYR A 10 -25.34 27.16 0.40
N VAL A 11 -25.80 27.73 1.52
CA VAL A 11 -25.12 28.75 2.32
C VAL A 11 -24.61 28.12 3.62
N PRO A 12 -23.30 28.22 3.94
CA PRO A 12 -22.76 27.69 5.19
C PRO A 12 -23.18 28.54 6.39
N VAL A 13 -23.57 27.89 7.48
CA VAL A 13 -23.98 28.48 8.75
C VAL A 13 -23.20 27.80 9.88
N VAL A 14 -22.67 28.59 10.81
CA VAL A 14 -21.96 28.07 11.99
C VAL A 14 -22.84 28.22 13.20
N CYS A 15 -23.10 27.13 13.92
CA CYS A 15 -23.91 27.18 15.14
C CYS A 15 -23.16 27.96 16.25
N PRO A 16 -23.77 28.98 16.89
CA PRO A 16 -23.10 29.76 17.93
C PRO A 16 -22.86 28.96 19.23
N LYS A 17 -23.59 27.86 19.45
CA LYS A 17 -23.48 27.05 20.67
C LYS A 17 -22.44 25.94 20.56
N CYS A 18 -22.57 25.04 19.57
CA CYS A 18 -21.69 23.88 19.43
C CYS A 18 -20.58 24.07 18.38
N ARG A 19 -20.57 25.19 17.64
CA ARG A 19 -19.64 25.47 16.52
C ARG A 19 -19.70 24.47 15.35
N ALA A 20 -20.73 23.63 15.28
CA ALA A 20 -20.97 22.78 14.12
C ALA A 20 -21.25 23.62 12.87
N ARG A 21 -20.65 23.22 11.74
CA ARG A 21 -20.91 23.81 10.42
C ARG A 21 -22.05 23.05 9.77
N MET A 22 -23.08 23.77 9.33
CA MET A 22 -24.23 23.21 8.61
C MET A 22 -24.51 24.01 7.35
N HIS A 23 -25.15 23.40 6.37
CA HIS A 23 -25.49 24.03 5.10
C HIS A 23 -27.00 24.25 5.02
N ALA A 24 -27.42 25.50 4.82
CA ALA A 24 -28.82 25.85 4.62
C ALA A 24 -29.04 26.25 3.16
N LEU A 25 -30.20 25.92 2.59
CA LEU A 25 -30.56 26.39 1.24
C LEU A 25 -30.62 27.93 1.21
N ALA A 26 -30.25 28.54 0.08
CA ALA A 26 -30.29 30.00 -0.10
C ALA A 26 -31.68 30.60 0.17
N VAL A 27 -32.77 29.84 -0.03
CA VAL A 27 -34.15 30.25 0.32
C VAL A 27 -34.37 30.45 1.83
N HIS A 28 -33.45 29.97 2.67
CA HIS A 28 -33.49 30.14 4.13
C HIS A 28 -32.70 31.36 4.61
N VAL A 29 -32.08 32.15 3.73
CA VAL A 29 -31.44 33.42 4.11
C VAL A 29 -32.45 34.34 4.81
N GLY A 30 -32.09 34.83 6.00
CA GLY A 30 -32.96 35.61 6.89
C GLY A 30 -33.89 34.77 7.78
N ARG A 31 -33.97 33.45 7.60
CA ARG A 31 -34.75 32.55 8.46
C ARG A 31 -33.85 31.87 9.51
N THR A 32 -34.49 31.31 10.54
CA THR A 32 -33.80 30.48 11.55
C THR A 32 -33.93 29.01 11.20
N VAL A 33 -32.82 28.29 11.29
CA VAL A 33 -32.71 26.85 11.05
C VAL A 33 -32.17 26.18 12.30
N ALA A 34 -32.72 25.02 12.68
CA ALA A 34 -32.27 24.30 13.85
C ALA A 34 -30.96 23.56 13.55
N CYS A 35 -29.96 23.72 14.41
CA CYS A 35 -28.73 22.95 14.32
C CYS A 35 -29.01 21.46 14.54
N PRO A 36 -28.58 20.55 13.65
CA PRO A 36 -28.84 19.12 13.78
C PRO A 36 -28.19 18.51 15.02
N ASP A 37 -27.06 19.07 15.47
CA ASP A 37 -26.30 18.48 16.60
C ASP A 37 -26.83 18.90 17.97
N CYS A 38 -27.31 20.15 18.12
CA CYS A 38 -27.68 20.68 19.44
C CYS A 38 -29.06 21.33 19.52
N GLY A 39 -29.83 21.34 18.42
CA GLY A 39 -31.16 21.93 18.35
C GLY A 39 -31.21 23.46 18.43
N THR A 40 -30.07 24.14 18.59
CA THR A 40 -30.02 25.60 18.69
C THR A 40 -30.45 26.24 17.37
N ARG A 41 -31.39 27.20 17.43
CA ARG A 41 -31.84 27.94 16.25
C ARG A 41 -30.78 28.94 15.82
N CYS A 42 -30.28 28.78 14.60
CA CYS A 42 -29.24 29.61 14.00
C CYS A 42 -29.86 30.45 12.88
N THR A 43 -29.61 31.76 12.87
CA THR A 43 -30.07 32.65 11.79
C THR A 43 -29.15 32.51 10.59
N VAL A 44 -29.69 32.20 9.41
CA VAL A 44 -28.92 32.17 8.17
C VAL A 44 -28.70 33.61 7.72
N THR A 45 -27.50 34.13 7.90
CA THR A 45 -27.13 35.44 7.32
C THR A 45 -26.96 35.30 5.83
N ALA A 46 -27.44 36.29 5.06
CA ALA A 46 -27.13 36.37 3.65
C ALA A 46 -25.62 36.31 3.50
N PRO A 47 -25.08 35.48 2.57
CA PRO A 47 -23.67 35.57 2.26
C PRO A 47 -23.42 37.03 1.93
N THR A 48 -22.60 37.71 2.74
CA THR A 48 -22.11 39.03 2.38
C THR A 48 -21.57 38.85 0.98
N THR A 49 -22.16 39.52 -0.01
CA THR A 49 -21.67 39.47 -1.37
C THR A 49 -20.25 39.93 -1.27
N VAL A 50 -19.33 38.97 -1.19
CA VAL A 50 -17.92 39.24 -1.24
C VAL A 50 -17.81 39.83 -2.62
N THR A 51 -17.64 41.16 -2.70
CA THR A 51 -17.33 41.85 -3.94
C THR A 51 -16.35 40.94 -4.63
N PRO A 52 -16.71 40.36 -5.80
CA PRO A 52 -15.89 39.32 -6.40
C PRO A 52 -14.49 39.88 -6.41
N ALA A 53 -13.62 39.27 -5.60
CA ALA A 53 -12.24 39.68 -5.52
C ALA A 53 -11.80 39.69 -6.97
N VAL A 54 -11.38 40.87 -7.45
CA VAL A 54 -10.89 41.09 -8.82
C VAL A 54 -10.18 39.81 -9.21
N ALA A 55 -10.74 39.11 -10.20
CA ALA A 55 -10.30 37.78 -10.56
C ALA A 55 -8.78 37.81 -10.58
N PRO A 56 -8.08 37.04 -9.72
CA PRO A 56 -6.63 37.09 -9.70
C PRO A 56 -6.19 36.82 -11.13
N ALA A 57 -5.38 37.73 -11.66
CA ALA A 57 -4.65 37.46 -12.89
C ALA A 57 -3.99 36.08 -12.74
N ARG A 58 -3.98 35.35 -13.85
CA ARG A 58 -3.53 33.96 -14.03
C ARG A 58 -2.56 33.44 -12.93
N PRO A 59 -2.76 32.21 -12.44
CA PRO A 59 -2.00 31.64 -11.33
C PRO A 59 -0.60 31.21 -11.75
N ASP A 60 0.25 32.16 -12.10
CA ASP A 60 1.67 31.93 -12.35
C ASP A 60 2.54 32.59 -11.25
N GLU A 61 1.94 33.33 -10.31
CA GLU A 61 2.72 34.06 -9.31
C GLU A 61 2.01 34.10 -7.95
N TYR A 62 2.46 33.22 -7.05
CA TYR A 62 2.18 33.35 -5.62
C TYR A 62 2.87 34.64 -5.13
N SER A 63 2.15 35.75 -5.11
CA SER A 63 2.57 36.94 -4.38
C SER A 63 2.52 36.62 -2.89
N LEU A 64 3.68 36.31 -2.32
CA LEU A 64 3.91 36.30 -0.88
C LEU A 64 3.51 37.68 -0.38
N ARG A 65 2.41 37.72 0.37
CA ARG A 65 1.95 38.91 1.05
C ARG A 65 2.99 39.26 2.11
N ASN A 66 3.90 40.19 1.77
CA ASN A 66 4.84 40.83 2.69
C ASN A 66 4.06 41.77 3.63
N ASP A 67 3.21 41.19 4.47
CA ASP A 67 2.70 41.90 5.63
C ASP A 67 3.83 41.88 6.67
N GLU A 68 4.68 42.92 6.66
CA GLU A 68 5.67 43.23 7.70
C GLU A 68 5.04 43.57 9.07
N SER A 69 3.78 43.22 9.31
CA SER A 69 3.26 43.11 10.68
C SER A 69 3.58 41.71 11.21
N SER A 70 4.81 41.57 11.71
CA SER A 70 5.25 40.40 12.48
C SER A 70 4.37 40.25 13.73
N ALA A 71 3.21 39.62 13.59
CA ALA A 71 2.49 39.05 14.70
C ALA A 71 3.37 37.91 15.21
N GLU A 72 4.14 38.22 16.25
CA GLU A 72 5.10 37.36 16.92
C GLU A 72 4.43 36.01 17.24
N SER A 73 4.65 35.03 16.37
CA SER A 73 4.05 33.72 16.54
C SER A 73 4.66 33.11 17.79
N PRO A 74 3.85 32.67 18.77
CA PRO A 74 4.36 32.15 20.02
C PRO A 74 5.30 30.98 19.74
N SER A 75 6.58 31.20 20.00
CA SER A 75 7.61 30.18 19.79
C SER A 75 7.53 29.13 20.90
N TRP A 76 7.21 27.90 20.50
CA TRP A 76 7.16 26.74 21.38
C TRP A 76 8.45 25.93 21.23
N THR A 77 9.00 25.46 22.35
CA THR A 77 10.13 24.54 22.42
C THR A 77 9.63 23.16 22.83
N LEU A 78 10.01 22.13 22.07
CA LEU A 78 9.70 20.73 22.39
C LEU A 78 10.62 20.23 23.50
N VAL A 79 10.04 19.67 24.55
CA VAL A 79 10.74 19.06 25.70
C VAL A 79 10.31 17.61 25.81
N LEU A 80 11.27 16.69 25.92
CA LEU A 80 11.01 15.26 26.12
C LEU A 80 11.18 14.92 27.61
N CYS A 81 10.19 14.25 28.20
CA CYS A 81 10.33 13.75 29.55
C CYS A 81 11.41 12.64 29.60
N PRO A 82 12.41 12.71 30.51
CA PRO A 82 13.49 11.72 30.57
C PRO A 82 13.05 10.35 31.07
N LYS A 83 11.85 10.24 31.67
CA LYS A 83 11.35 8.98 32.24
C LYS A 83 10.40 8.22 31.31
N CYS A 84 9.43 8.91 30.71
CA CYS A 84 8.38 8.29 29.90
C CYS A 84 8.39 8.75 28.43
N HIS A 85 9.32 9.62 28.04
CA HIS A 85 9.45 10.16 26.68
C HIS A 85 8.23 10.94 26.14
N THR A 86 7.30 11.32 27.02
CA THR A 86 6.18 12.20 26.64
C THR A 86 6.69 13.53 26.11
N ARG A 87 6.15 13.94 24.96
CA ARG A 87 6.41 15.22 24.31
C ARG A 87 5.61 16.33 24.99
N MET A 88 6.31 17.36 25.48
CA MET A 88 5.72 18.54 26.11
C MET A 88 6.13 19.77 25.30
N HIS A 89 5.23 20.73 25.14
CA HIS A 89 5.54 22.02 24.50
C HIS A 89 5.62 23.10 25.57
N ALA A 90 6.80 23.70 25.73
CA ALA A 90 7.04 24.83 26.62
C ALA A 90 7.15 26.12 25.81
N ARG A 91 6.60 27.23 26.29
CA ARG A 91 6.86 28.54 25.67
C ARG A 91 8.30 28.95 25.93
N ARG A 92 8.90 29.76 25.04
CA ARG A 92 10.28 30.28 25.22
C ARG A 92 10.53 30.93 26.58
N GLU A 93 9.54 31.62 27.15
CA GLU A 93 9.63 32.22 28.49
C GLU A 93 9.89 31.22 29.64
N HIS A 94 9.64 29.92 29.39
CA HIS A 94 9.92 28.84 30.33
C HIS A 94 11.29 28.20 30.13
N ALA A 95 12.14 28.70 29.22
CA ALA A 95 13.52 28.25 29.07
C ALA A 95 14.27 28.31 30.42
N GLY A 96 14.93 27.21 30.80
CA GLY A 96 15.58 27.06 32.10
C GLY A 96 14.64 26.77 33.28
N GLN A 97 13.31 26.90 33.11
CA GLN A 97 12.34 26.58 34.16
C GLN A 97 12.06 25.07 34.23
N ARG A 98 11.59 24.62 35.40
CA ARG A 98 11.21 23.24 35.67
C ARG A 98 9.72 23.05 35.39
N ILE A 99 9.40 22.19 34.42
CA ILE A 99 8.02 21.82 34.08
C ILE A 99 7.72 20.38 34.50
N ARG A 100 6.48 20.10 34.89
CA ARG A 100 6.06 18.77 35.36
C ARG A 100 5.43 17.99 34.20
N CYS A 101 5.90 16.77 33.98
CA CYS A 101 5.31 15.89 32.98
C CYS A 101 3.86 15.54 33.34
N PRO A 102 2.88 15.70 32.43
CA PRO A 102 1.48 15.39 32.72
C PRO A 102 1.24 13.89 32.92
N GLU A 103 2.04 13.02 32.31
CA GLU A 103 1.86 11.56 32.37
C GLU A 103 2.50 10.94 33.61
N CYS A 104 3.78 11.24 33.88
CA CYS A 104 4.53 10.57 34.95
C CYS A 104 4.90 11.47 36.14
N ALA A 105 4.43 12.71 36.15
CA ALA A 105 4.71 13.74 37.15
C ALA A 105 6.21 14.09 37.37
N THR A 106 7.12 13.55 36.54
CA THR A 106 8.55 13.81 36.61
C THR A 106 8.84 15.26 36.21
N ILE A 107 9.66 15.94 37.01
CA ILE A 107 10.02 17.34 36.77
C ILE A 107 11.21 17.37 35.79
N THR A 108 11.04 18.08 34.68
CA THR A 108 12.04 18.21 33.61
C THR A 108 12.37 19.69 33.41
N THR A 109 13.64 20.03 33.26
CA THR A 109 14.05 21.41 32.95
C THR A 109 13.93 21.65 31.45
N VAL A 110 13.29 22.75 31.06
CA VAL A 110 13.21 23.17 29.66
C VAL A 110 14.61 23.61 29.21
N PRO A 111 15.18 23.02 28.15
CA PRO A 111 16.50 23.42 27.66
C PRO A 111 16.49 24.89 27.22
N GLU A 112 17.54 25.62 27.56
CA GLU A 112 17.71 27.00 27.16
C GLU A 112 17.92 27.04 25.65
N HIS A 113 17.03 27.75 24.95
CA HIS A 113 17.10 27.84 23.51
C HIS A 113 18.27 28.75 23.14
N ARG A 114 19.41 28.17 22.79
CA ARG A 114 20.50 28.90 22.18
C ARG A 114 19.99 29.40 20.84
N GLU A 115 19.71 30.71 20.74
CA GLU A 115 19.34 31.32 19.47
C GLU A 115 20.39 30.90 18.44
N PRO A 116 19.99 30.20 17.37
CA PRO A 116 20.93 29.91 16.30
C PRO A 116 21.44 31.25 15.81
N ALA A 117 22.76 31.46 15.88
CA ALA A 117 23.39 32.69 15.42
C ALA A 117 22.78 33.05 14.08
N ARG A 118 22.12 34.22 14.00
CA ARG A 118 21.47 34.70 12.78
C ARG A 118 22.50 34.64 11.67
N ARG A 119 22.44 33.59 10.84
CA ARG A 119 23.16 33.59 9.57
C ARG A 119 22.56 34.76 8.82
N HIS A 120 23.37 35.78 8.55
CA HIS A 120 22.98 36.87 7.67
C HIS A 120 22.53 36.23 6.36
N ALA A 121 21.22 36.27 6.10
CA ALA A 121 20.72 35.98 4.78
C ALA A 121 21.38 37.02 3.86
N PRO A 122 22.09 36.62 2.80
CA PRO A 122 22.65 37.59 1.87
C PRO A 122 21.51 38.46 1.33
N ASP A 123 21.72 39.77 1.30
CA ASP A 123 20.77 40.74 0.77
C ASP A 123 20.36 40.33 -0.64
N LEU A 124 19.16 39.77 -0.77
CA LEU A 124 18.52 39.56 -2.06
C LEU A 124 18.16 40.93 -2.60
N VAL A 125 19.04 41.47 -3.43
CA VAL A 125 18.77 42.63 -4.26
C VAL A 125 17.58 42.28 -5.16
N VAL A 126 16.40 42.77 -4.79
CA VAL A 126 15.19 42.66 -5.60
C VAL A 126 15.38 43.56 -6.81
N GLY A 127 15.97 43.00 -7.88
CA GLY A 127 16.06 43.65 -9.18
C GLY A 127 14.69 43.63 -9.85
N GLU A 128 14.28 44.77 -10.38
CA GLU A 128 13.08 44.97 -11.20
C GLU A 128 13.15 44.07 -12.44
N TYR A 129 12.25 43.09 -12.56
CA TYR A 129 12.22 42.13 -13.66
C TYR A 129 11.64 42.80 -14.91
N ASP A 130 12.53 43.32 -15.76
CA ASP A 130 12.17 43.78 -17.09
C ASP A 130 11.87 42.55 -17.98
N MET A 131 10.64 42.43 -18.49
CA MET A 131 10.19 41.33 -19.36
C MET A 131 10.72 41.47 -20.80
N GLY A 132 12.03 41.76 -20.93
CA GLY A 132 12.72 41.96 -22.20
C GLY A 132 13.63 40.79 -22.56
N ALA A 133 13.19 39.99 -23.54
CA ALA A 133 13.92 38.90 -24.22
C ALA A 133 14.27 37.66 -23.35
N PRO A 134 14.18 36.44 -23.91
CA PRO A 134 14.56 35.23 -23.19
C PRO A 134 16.02 35.35 -22.74
N PRO A 135 16.32 35.21 -21.44
CA PRO A 135 17.67 35.36 -20.95
C PRO A 135 18.56 34.29 -21.58
N PRO A 136 19.83 34.61 -21.91
CA PRO A 136 20.79 33.61 -22.34
C PRO A 136 20.86 32.52 -21.28
N ALA A 137 20.84 31.25 -21.72
CA ALA A 137 20.81 30.07 -20.86
C ALA A 137 21.77 30.25 -19.67
N VAL A 138 21.21 30.46 -18.49
CA VAL A 138 21.98 30.54 -17.25
C VAL A 138 22.51 29.14 -17.00
N VAL A 139 23.78 28.94 -17.32
CA VAL A 139 24.54 27.76 -16.92
C VAL A 139 24.63 27.82 -15.41
N ILE A 140 23.74 27.11 -14.71
CA ILE A 140 23.81 26.98 -13.26
C ILE A 140 25.16 26.33 -12.96
N PRO A 141 26.10 27.01 -12.28
CA PRO A 141 27.36 26.41 -11.91
C PRO A 141 27.05 25.23 -10.98
N LEU A 142 27.55 24.05 -11.34
CA LEU A 142 27.37 22.77 -10.65
C LEU A 142 28.04 22.70 -9.25
N SER A 143 28.20 23.84 -8.58
CA SER A 143 28.96 24.00 -7.34
C SER A 143 28.12 24.50 -6.16
N ALA A 144 26.78 24.47 -6.27
CA ALA A 144 25.93 24.71 -5.11
C ALA A 144 26.22 23.66 -4.02
N PRO A 145 26.58 24.08 -2.79
CA PRO A 145 26.80 23.13 -1.70
C PRO A 145 25.51 22.35 -1.45
N PRO A 146 25.59 21.03 -1.22
CA PRO A 146 24.42 20.20 -1.02
C PRO A 146 23.59 20.80 0.12
N LEU A 147 22.28 21.01 -0.12
CA LEU A 147 21.35 21.35 0.93
C LEU A 147 21.59 20.39 2.11
N PRO A 148 21.64 20.88 3.36
CA PRO A 148 21.74 19.98 4.51
C PRO A 148 20.56 19.04 4.41
N ALA A 149 20.88 17.76 4.12
CA ALA A 149 19.92 16.71 3.93
C ALA A 149 18.89 16.86 5.05
N ALA A 150 17.64 17.19 4.67
CA ALA A 150 16.52 17.02 5.58
C ALA A 150 16.72 15.64 6.17
N ILE A 151 16.73 15.55 7.50
CA ILE A 151 16.98 14.30 8.24
C ILE A 151 15.80 13.38 7.89
N GLU A 152 15.89 12.78 6.72
CA GLU A 152 15.14 11.63 6.30
C GLU A 152 15.55 10.62 7.35
N HIS A 153 14.61 10.33 8.24
CA HIS A 153 14.82 9.45 9.36
C HIS A 153 15.05 8.07 8.75
N ARG A 154 16.29 7.80 8.29
CA ARG A 154 16.70 6.51 7.77
C ARG A 154 16.47 5.55 8.92
N VAL A 155 15.40 4.78 8.80
CA VAL A 155 15.16 3.64 9.66
C VAL A 155 16.46 2.83 9.59
N PRO A 156 17.14 2.58 10.73
CA PRO A 156 18.42 1.90 10.71
C PRO A 156 18.24 0.58 9.95
N VAL A 157 18.97 0.44 8.85
CA VAL A 157 18.91 -0.74 7.99
C VAL A 157 19.23 -1.94 8.87
N SER A 158 18.24 -2.83 9.04
CA SER A 158 18.44 -4.01 9.87
C SER A 158 19.55 -4.86 9.25
N SER A 159 20.39 -5.48 10.07
CA SER A 159 21.40 -6.39 9.54
C SER A 159 20.75 -7.70 9.12
N LEU A 160 21.26 -8.30 8.03
CA LEU A 160 20.72 -9.57 7.53
C LEU A 160 20.77 -10.64 8.63
N PRO A 161 19.65 -11.28 8.99
CA PRO A 161 19.67 -12.35 9.97
C PRO A 161 20.48 -13.55 9.42
N ARG A 162 21.11 -14.32 10.33
CA ARG A 162 21.99 -15.45 9.96
C ARG A 162 21.38 -16.43 8.95
N HIS A 163 20.08 -16.68 9.06
CA HIS A 163 19.32 -17.53 8.14
C HIS A 163 18.11 -16.74 7.60
N PRO A 164 18.28 -15.93 6.55
CA PRO A 164 17.25 -14.99 6.10
C PRO A 164 15.99 -15.70 5.61
N LEU A 165 16.13 -16.86 4.97
CA LEU A 165 14.99 -17.63 4.43
C LEU A 165 14.30 -18.54 5.45
N LEU A 166 14.75 -18.60 6.71
CA LEU A 166 14.14 -19.45 7.75
C LEU A 166 13.69 -18.65 8.99
N SER A 167 14.42 -17.61 9.36
CA SER A 167 14.28 -16.95 10.66
C SER A 167 13.00 -16.12 10.75
N GLY A 168 11.98 -16.60 11.47
CA GLY A 168 10.77 -15.82 11.76
C GLY A 168 9.75 -15.71 10.61
N ILE A 169 10.00 -16.36 9.47
CA ILE A 169 9.07 -16.37 8.32
C ILE A 169 7.80 -17.15 8.64
N TYR A 170 7.92 -18.34 9.24
CA TYR A 170 6.76 -19.17 9.57
C TYR A 170 5.98 -18.68 10.77
N THR A 171 6.52 -17.74 11.55
CA THR A 171 5.76 -17.09 12.64
C THR A 171 5.11 -15.79 12.18
N PHE A 172 5.44 -15.31 10.98
CA PHE A 172 5.07 -13.99 10.49
C PHE A 172 3.55 -13.76 10.42
N PRO A 173 2.72 -14.68 9.87
CA PRO A 173 1.27 -14.48 9.81
C PRO A 173 0.60 -14.30 11.19
N TRP A 174 1.23 -14.77 12.26
CA TRP A 174 0.68 -14.78 13.61
C TRP A 174 1.20 -13.64 14.50
N ARG A 175 2.04 -12.73 13.97
CA ARG A 175 2.44 -11.52 14.71
C ARG A 175 1.26 -10.55 14.82
N GLY A 176 1.13 -9.84 15.93
CA GLY A 176 -0.10 -9.10 16.30
C GLY A 176 -0.69 -8.22 15.18
N GLU A 177 0.14 -7.41 14.53
CA GLU A 177 -0.32 -6.52 13.45
C GLU A 177 -0.75 -7.30 12.19
N VAL A 178 0.06 -8.29 11.82
CA VAL A 178 -0.14 -9.15 10.64
C VAL A 178 -1.34 -10.08 10.81
N ALA A 179 -1.57 -10.58 12.03
CA ALA A 179 -2.62 -11.54 12.36
C ALA A 179 -4.01 -10.98 12.07
N SER A 180 -4.22 -9.68 12.31
CA SER A 180 -5.48 -9.02 11.97
C SER A 180 -5.77 -9.08 10.46
N ARG A 181 -4.77 -8.85 9.61
CA ARG A 181 -4.87 -8.86 8.14
C ARG A 181 -5.01 -10.28 7.61
N TRP A 182 -4.29 -11.22 8.20
CA TRP A 182 -4.44 -12.65 7.91
C TRP A 182 -5.87 -13.13 8.20
N CYS A 183 -6.45 -12.77 9.35
CA CYS A 183 -7.84 -13.10 9.70
C CYS A 183 -8.84 -12.53 8.67
N VAL A 184 -8.69 -11.25 8.30
CA VAL A 184 -9.57 -10.62 7.30
C VAL A 184 -9.46 -11.33 5.95
N LEU A 185 -8.24 -11.62 5.49
CA LEU A 185 -8.04 -12.33 4.21
C LEU A 185 -8.59 -13.76 4.26
N ALA A 186 -8.40 -14.48 5.38
CA ALA A 186 -8.92 -15.83 5.57
C ALA A 186 -10.45 -15.86 5.52
N LEU A 187 -11.12 -14.91 6.20
CA LEU A 187 -12.58 -14.79 6.17
C LEU A 187 -13.08 -14.42 4.77
N ALA A 188 -12.39 -13.52 4.08
CA ALA A 188 -12.73 -13.13 2.70
C ALA A 188 -12.60 -14.32 1.73
N LEU A 189 -11.51 -15.09 1.82
CA LEU A 189 -11.28 -16.31 1.02
C LEU A 189 -12.32 -17.40 1.32
N ALA A 190 -12.68 -17.59 2.59
CA ALA A 190 -13.72 -18.54 2.97
C ALA A 190 -15.08 -18.11 2.39
N GLY A 191 -15.43 -16.83 2.52
CA GLY A 191 -16.64 -16.25 1.95
C GLY A 191 -16.70 -16.40 0.43
N SER A 192 -15.65 -16.00 -0.29
CA SER A 192 -15.57 -16.14 -1.75
C SER A 192 -15.62 -17.60 -2.19
N GLY A 193 -14.95 -18.50 -1.46
CA GLY A 193 -14.99 -19.94 -1.71
C GLY A 193 -16.38 -20.53 -1.55
N CYS A 194 -17.11 -20.16 -0.50
CA CYS A 194 -18.50 -20.60 -0.28
C CYS A 194 -19.42 -20.10 -1.39
N VAL A 195 -19.33 -18.82 -1.78
CA VAL A 195 -20.15 -18.26 -2.87
C VAL A 195 -19.82 -18.92 -4.20
N ALA A 196 -18.54 -19.14 -4.51
CA ALA A 196 -18.11 -19.85 -5.71
C ALA A 196 -18.59 -21.30 -5.74
N TRP A 197 -18.55 -22.00 -4.60
CA TRP A 197 -19.08 -23.37 -4.51
C TRP A 197 -20.59 -23.42 -4.74
N LEU A 198 -21.35 -22.48 -4.18
CA LEU A 198 -22.80 -22.38 -4.44
C LEU A 198 -23.09 -22.09 -5.92
N ALA A 199 -22.30 -21.22 -6.55
CA ALA A 199 -22.45 -20.84 -7.95
C ALA A 199 -22.10 -21.97 -8.94
N PHE A 200 -20.99 -22.69 -8.70
CA PHE A 200 -20.40 -23.63 -9.67
C PHE A 200 -20.30 -25.08 -9.19
N GLY A 201 -20.10 -25.29 -7.89
CA GLY A 201 -19.94 -26.63 -7.31
C GLY A 201 -21.20 -27.50 -7.45
N SER A 202 -22.37 -26.87 -7.44
CA SER A 202 -23.64 -27.54 -7.75
C SER A 202 -23.72 -28.08 -9.18
N GLN A 203 -23.02 -27.46 -10.14
CA GLN A 203 -23.01 -27.92 -11.54
C GLN A 203 -22.07 -29.10 -11.77
N LEU A 204 -20.99 -29.20 -10.98
CA LEU A 204 -19.97 -30.24 -11.10
C LEU A 204 -20.28 -31.53 -10.34
N SER A 205 -21.32 -31.52 -9.49
CA SER A 205 -21.72 -32.71 -8.73
C SER A 205 -22.23 -33.80 -9.68
N PRO A 206 -21.62 -35.01 -9.69
CA PRO A 206 -22.05 -36.10 -10.57
C PRO A 206 -23.53 -36.47 -10.39
N ASN A 207 -24.06 -36.25 -9.18
CA ASN A 207 -25.45 -36.54 -8.84
C ASN A 207 -26.47 -35.61 -9.52
N ASN A 208 -26.02 -34.48 -10.07
CA ASN A 208 -26.90 -33.51 -10.74
C ASN A 208 -26.96 -33.70 -12.25
N ALA A 209 -26.15 -34.60 -12.83
CA ALA A 209 -26.18 -34.90 -14.26
C ALA A 209 -27.54 -35.49 -14.71
N ASP A 210 -28.23 -36.22 -13.83
CA ASP A 210 -29.54 -36.83 -14.14
C ASP A 210 -30.71 -35.83 -14.07
N LEU A 211 -30.53 -34.67 -13.42
CA LEU A 211 -31.55 -33.62 -13.29
C LEU A 211 -31.54 -32.62 -14.46
N GLY A 212 -30.54 -32.69 -15.36
CA GLY A 212 -30.39 -31.81 -16.52
C GLY A 212 -31.27 -32.15 -17.73
N GLY A 213 -32.11 -33.20 -17.64
CA GLY A 213 -33.03 -33.60 -18.69
C GLY A 213 -34.23 -32.65 -18.87
N GLY A 214 -34.05 -31.55 -19.60
CA GLY A 214 -35.11 -30.85 -20.36
C GLY A 214 -36.27 -30.17 -19.62
N GLY A 215 -36.37 -30.22 -18.29
CA GLY A 215 -37.46 -29.62 -17.52
C GLY A 215 -37.19 -28.19 -17.04
N GLY A 216 -38.24 -27.43 -16.72
CA GLY A 216 -38.16 -26.03 -16.24
C GLY A 216 -37.29 -25.79 -14.99
N LEU A 217 -36.95 -26.85 -14.24
CA LEU A 217 -35.97 -26.84 -13.16
C LEU A 217 -34.54 -26.54 -13.65
N GLY A 218 -34.15 -27.02 -14.84
CA GLY A 218 -32.85 -26.72 -15.45
C GLY A 218 -32.69 -25.24 -15.82
N ALA A 219 -33.77 -24.59 -16.27
CA ALA A 219 -33.79 -23.17 -16.55
C ALA A 219 -33.70 -22.32 -15.27
N ALA A 220 -34.36 -22.73 -14.18
CA ALA A 220 -34.25 -22.07 -12.88
C ALA A 220 -32.83 -22.19 -12.29
N VAL A 221 -32.16 -23.34 -12.47
CA VAL A 221 -30.76 -23.54 -12.08
C VAL A 221 -29.81 -22.67 -12.92
N ALA A 222 -30.06 -22.51 -14.22
CA ALA A 222 -29.26 -21.66 -15.10
C ALA A 222 -29.36 -20.16 -14.74
N VAL A 223 -30.57 -19.66 -14.47
CA VAL A 223 -30.79 -18.26 -14.05
C VAL A 223 -30.20 -17.99 -12.66
N SER A 224 -30.38 -18.92 -11.72
CA SER A 224 -29.78 -18.82 -10.38
C SER A 224 -28.25 -18.85 -10.46
N GLY A 225 -27.68 -19.71 -11.31
CA GLY A 225 -26.25 -19.77 -11.58
C GLY A 225 -25.67 -18.45 -12.10
N GLY A 226 -26.42 -17.70 -12.91
CA GLY A 226 -26.01 -16.38 -13.39
C GLY A 226 -25.88 -15.34 -12.27
N ALA A 227 -26.88 -15.24 -11.38
CA ALA A 227 -26.86 -14.29 -10.26
C ALA A 227 -25.75 -14.63 -9.25
N PHE A 228 -25.64 -15.90 -8.84
CA PHE A 228 -24.56 -16.34 -7.94
C PHE A 228 -23.19 -16.25 -8.61
N GLY A 229 -23.09 -16.44 -9.92
CA GLY A 229 -21.85 -16.29 -10.69
C GLY A 229 -21.32 -14.86 -10.67
N ALA A 230 -22.19 -13.86 -10.88
CA ALA A 230 -21.80 -12.45 -10.77
C ALA A 230 -21.33 -12.10 -9.35
N THR A 231 -22.06 -12.54 -8.32
CA THR A 231 -21.64 -12.33 -6.92
C THR A 231 -20.31 -13.04 -6.61
N ALA A 232 -20.12 -14.28 -7.07
CA ALA A 232 -18.87 -15.01 -6.93
C ALA A 232 -17.71 -14.26 -7.59
N PHE A 233 -17.93 -13.71 -8.78
CA PHE A 233 -16.93 -12.93 -9.50
C PHE A 233 -16.53 -11.67 -8.72
N PHE A 234 -17.49 -10.84 -8.31
CA PHE A 234 -17.17 -9.59 -7.59
C PHE A 234 -16.53 -9.84 -6.22
N THR A 235 -17.03 -10.82 -5.47
CA THR A 235 -16.44 -11.19 -4.16
C THR A 235 -15.03 -11.76 -4.31
N SER A 236 -14.79 -12.57 -5.35
CA SER A 236 -13.45 -13.07 -5.67
C SER A 236 -12.52 -11.94 -6.11
N LEU A 237 -12.98 -11.06 -7.01
CA LEU A 237 -12.20 -9.92 -7.50
C LEU A 237 -11.76 -9.04 -6.32
N TRP A 238 -12.68 -8.72 -5.40
CA TRP A 238 -12.38 -7.95 -4.20
C TRP A 238 -11.35 -8.66 -3.29
N THR A 239 -11.58 -9.94 -3.02
CA THR A 239 -10.71 -10.75 -2.14
C THR A 239 -9.30 -10.87 -2.70
N TRP A 240 -9.16 -11.19 -3.99
CA TRP A 240 -7.86 -11.32 -4.65
C TRP A 240 -7.17 -9.97 -4.84
N SER A 241 -7.91 -8.88 -4.99
CA SER A 241 -7.33 -7.52 -5.00
C SER A 241 -6.71 -7.16 -3.66
N PHE A 242 -7.43 -7.42 -2.57
CA PHE A 242 -6.89 -7.22 -1.23
C PHE A 242 -5.68 -8.13 -0.94
N ALA A 243 -5.75 -9.39 -1.37
CA ALA A 243 -4.63 -10.34 -1.25
C ALA A 243 -3.38 -9.86 -2.01
N ALA A 244 -3.56 -9.35 -3.24
CA ALA A 244 -2.49 -8.80 -4.07
C ALA A 244 -1.83 -7.58 -3.41
N ALA A 245 -2.62 -6.67 -2.87
CA ALA A 245 -2.13 -5.50 -2.15
C ALA A 245 -1.30 -5.89 -0.90
N CYS A 246 -1.80 -6.85 -0.11
CA CYS A 246 -1.06 -7.38 1.04
C CYS A 246 0.25 -8.04 0.61
N LEU A 247 0.22 -8.86 -0.44
CA LEU A 247 1.41 -9.53 -0.98
C LEU A 247 2.45 -8.49 -1.41
N MET A 248 2.06 -7.46 -2.14
CA MET A 248 2.97 -6.41 -2.62
C MET A 248 3.57 -5.59 -1.49
N ALA A 249 2.77 -5.19 -0.51
CA ALA A 249 3.24 -4.48 0.68
C ALA A 249 4.29 -5.31 1.45
N ILE A 250 3.99 -6.59 1.70
CA ILE A 250 4.91 -7.50 2.39
C ILE A 250 6.20 -7.68 1.57
N VAL A 251 6.13 -7.91 0.26
CA VAL A 251 7.32 -8.12 -0.57
C VAL A 251 8.24 -6.89 -0.55
N ARG A 252 7.70 -5.69 -0.73
CA ARG A 252 8.48 -4.44 -0.78
C ARG A 252 9.21 -4.15 0.53
N GLU A 253 8.49 -4.20 1.63
CA GLU A 253 9.05 -3.96 2.98
C GLU A 253 10.01 -5.07 3.41
N SER A 254 9.77 -6.32 2.99
CA SER A 254 10.70 -7.40 3.28
C SER A 254 11.98 -7.31 2.43
N ALA A 255 11.90 -6.73 1.23
CA ALA A 255 13.04 -6.49 0.36
C ALA A 255 13.90 -5.30 0.83
N SER A 256 13.31 -4.32 1.51
CA SER A 256 14.04 -3.22 2.16
C SER A 256 14.72 -3.63 3.48
N GLY A 257 14.53 -4.87 3.93
CA GLY A 257 15.07 -5.39 5.19
C GLY A 257 14.23 -5.01 6.41
N ALA A 258 12.98 -4.56 6.24
CA ALA A 258 12.10 -4.28 7.38
C ALA A 258 11.60 -5.57 8.03
N ASP A 259 11.74 -5.66 9.37
CA ASP A 259 11.24 -6.80 10.13
C ASP A 259 9.75 -6.70 10.48
N GLU A 260 9.22 -5.48 10.49
CA GLU A 260 7.83 -5.12 10.69
C GLU A 260 7.32 -4.39 9.44
N ILE A 261 6.05 -4.57 9.10
CA ILE A 261 5.44 -3.95 7.92
C ILE A 261 4.73 -2.69 8.39
N VAL A 262 5.27 -1.53 8.04
CA VAL A 262 4.72 -0.24 8.48
C VAL A 262 3.61 0.19 7.52
N GLU A 263 3.85 0.07 6.22
CA GLU A 263 2.91 0.50 5.18
C GLU A 263 1.96 -0.63 4.76
N TRP A 264 0.84 -0.76 5.48
CA TRP A 264 -0.25 -1.63 5.06
C TRP A 264 -1.12 -0.96 3.98
N PRO A 265 -1.73 -1.75 3.08
CA PRO A 265 -2.61 -1.21 2.05
C PRO A 265 -3.76 -0.42 2.69
N THR A 266 -3.93 0.81 2.23
CA THR A 266 -5.03 1.70 2.62
C THR A 266 -6.36 1.19 2.06
N LEU A 267 -7.50 1.71 2.51
CA LEU A 267 -8.83 1.32 2.01
C LEU A 267 -9.15 1.82 0.58
N ASP A 268 -8.13 2.08 -0.24
CA ASP A 268 -8.29 2.45 -1.64
C ASP A 268 -8.33 1.19 -2.54
N TRP A 269 -9.53 0.75 -2.87
CA TRP A 269 -9.76 -0.43 -3.70
C TRP A 269 -9.13 -0.32 -5.10
N ARG A 270 -8.90 0.89 -5.60
CA ARG A 270 -8.29 1.09 -6.92
C ARG A 270 -6.84 0.63 -6.92
N ASP A 271 -6.09 1.00 -5.87
CA ASP A 271 -4.71 0.54 -5.68
C ASP A 271 -4.65 -0.98 -5.55
N TRP A 272 -5.61 -1.59 -4.84
CA TRP A 272 -5.70 -3.04 -4.73
C TRP A 272 -5.92 -3.71 -6.08
N LEU A 273 -6.82 -3.15 -6.90
CA LEU A 273 -7.09 -3.65 -8.23
C LEU A 273 -5.86 -3.50 -9.14
N TYR A 274 -5.11 -2.39 -9.06
CA TYR A 274 -3.87 -2.22 -9.81
C TYR A 274 -2.82 -3.26 -9.43
N ASN A 275 -2.65 -3.54 -8.13
CA ASN A 275 -1.76 -4.60 -7.66
C ASN A 275 -2.19 -5.98 -8.19
N LEU A 276 -3.49 -6.27 -8.22
CA LEU A 276 -4.00 -7.52 -8.81
C LEU A 276 -3.73 -7.61 -10.31
N LEU A 277 -4.04 -6.56 -11.07
CA LEU A 277 -3.79 -6.52 -12.52
C LEU A 277 -2.30 -6.68 -12.84
N PHE A 278 -1.44 -6.07 -12.03
CA PHE A 278 0.00 -6.26 -12.11
C PHE A 278 0.41 -7.72 -11.89
N LEU A 279 -0.07 -8.36 -10.81
CA LEU A 279 0.24 -9.78 -10.55
C LEU A 279 -0.32 -10.71 -11.63
N LEU A 280 -1.52 -10.44 -12.15
CA LEU A 280 -2.12 -11.19 -13.26
C LEU A 280 -1.31 -11.03 -14.54
N TYR A 281 -0.79 -9.83 -14.81
CA TYR A 281 0.11 -9.59 -15.93
C TYR A 281 1.43 -10.39 -15.79
N ILE A 282 2.06 -10.37 -14.62
CA ILE A 282 3.27 -11.17 -14.36
C ILE A 282 2.98 -12.68 -14.46
N ALA A 283 1.82 -13.14 -13.97
CA ALA A 283 1.40 -14.53 -14.11
C ALA A 283 1.14 -14.91 -15.57
N ALA A 284 0.56 -14.01 -16.38
CA ALA A 284 0.37 -14.22 -17.81
C ALA A 284 1.72 -14.34 -18.53
N LEU A 285 2.72 -13.51 -18.19
CA LEU A 285 4.07 -13.66 -18.73
C LEU A 285 4.73 -14.98 -18.30
N ALA A 286 4.58 -15.37 -17.04
CA ALA A 286 5.08 -16.66 -16.54
C ALA A 286 4.45 -17.85 -17.30
N SER A 287 3.19 -17.72 -17.72
CA SER A 287 2.50 -18.76 -18.50
C SER A 287 3.12 -19.02 -19.88
N VAL A 288 3.88 -18.06 -20.45
CA VAL A 288 4.62 -18.25 -21.70
C VAL A 288 5.67 -19.36 -21.52
N ALA A 289 6.34 -19.41 -20.37
CA ALA A 289 7.28 -20.49 -20.04
C ALA A 289 6.56 -21.85 -19.96
N SER A 290 5.31 -21.87 -19.47
CA SER A 290 4.48 -23.07 -19.46
C SER A 290 4.18 -23.56 -20.88
N VAL A 291 3.84 -22.67 -21.81
CA VAL A 291 3.60 -23.04 -23.21
C VAL A 291 4.86 -23.66 -23.83
N GLY A 292 6.03 -23.08 -23.58
CA GLY A 292 7.31 -23.62 -24.04
C GLY A 292 7.61 -25.01 -23.48
N ALA A 293 7.42 -25.22 -22.18
CA ALA A 293 7.59 -26.53 -21.53
C ALA A 293 6.60 -27.57 -22.09
N GLY A 294 5.36 -27.15 -22.37
CA GLY A 294 4.34 -28.00 -23.00
C GLY A 294 4.71 -28.42 -24.41
N TRP A 295 5.25 -27.51 -25.21
CA TRP A 295 5.78 -27.82 -26.54
C TRP A 295 6.93 -28.81 -26.48
N LEU A 296 7.90 -28.59 -25.59
CA LEU A 296 9.08 -29.45 -25.44
C LEU A 296 8.70 -30.86 -24.99
N THR A 297 7.86 -31.00 -23.96
CA THR A 297 7.43 -32.32 -23.47
C THR A 297 6.63 -33.10 -24.50
N ASN A 298 5.77 -32.42 -25.27
CA ASN A 298 5.04 -33.04 -26.38
C ASN A 298 5.99 -33.49 -27.50
N ALA A 299 6.98 -32.67 -27.86
CA ALA A 299 7.99 -33.02 -28.86
C ALA A 299 8.82 -34.26 -28.46
N LEU A 300 9.01 -34.47 -27.16
CA LEU A 300 9.70 -35.63 -26.60
C LEU A 300 8.79 -36.86 -26.42
N GLY A 301 7.51 -36.78 -26.80
CA GLY A 301 6.56 -37.89 -26.66
C GLY A 301 6.18 -38.23 -25.21
N ALA A 302 6.27 -37.25 -24.30
CA ALA A 302 5.94 -37.47 -22.90
C ALA A 302 4.44 -37.75 -22.69
N ALA A 303 4.10 -38.55 -21.67
CA ALA A 303 2.72 -38.78 -21.27
C ALA A 303 2.01 -37.46 -20.86
N ALA A 304 0.69 -37.39 -21.07
CA ALA A 304 -0.11 -36.19 -20.78
C ALA A 304 0.02 -35.69 -19.33
N GLY A 305 0.16 -36.60 -18.37
CA GLY A 305 0.41 -36.23 -16.96
C GLY A 305 1.75 -35.51 -16.77
N VAL A 306 2.81 -35.99 -17.43
CA VAL A 306 4.15 -35.38 -17.38
C VAL A 306 4.15 -34.00 -18.02
N SER A 307 3.46 -33.83 -19.17
CA SER A 307 3.37 -32.53 -19.83
C SER A 307 2.58 -31.51 -19.01
N TRP A 308 1.51 -31.92 -18.31
CA TRP A 308 0.77 -31.03 -17.40
C TRP A 308 1.64 -30.58 -16.22
N VAL A 309 2.32 -31.51 -15.54
CA VAL A 309 3.22 -31.19 -14.43
C VAL A 309 4.35 -30.25 -14.88
N ALA A 310 4.94 -30.49 -16.06
CA ALA A 310 5.99 -29.63 -16.60
C ALA A 310 5.49 -28.19 -16.87
N ARG A 311 4.26 -28.02 -17.37
CA ARG A 311 3.65 -26.70 -17.59
C ARG A 311 3.48 -25.93 -16.28
N VAL A 312 2.90 -26.59 -15.26
CA VAL A 312 2.69 -26.00 -13.93
C VAL A 312 4.02 -25.65 -13.28
N ALA A 313 4.99 -26.56 -13.32
CA ALA A 313 6.33 -26.34 -12.77
C ALA A 313 7.04 -25.16 -13.46
N ALA A 314 6.94 -25.04 -14.78
CA ALA A 314 7.52 -23.92 -15.52
C ALA A 314 6.88 -22.57 -15.15
N SER A 315 5.55 -22.52 -15.00
CA SER A 315 4.86 -21.30 -14.53
C SER A 315 5.31 -20.92 -13.12
N PHE A 316 5.33 -21.91 -12.23
CA PHE A 316 5.71 -21.75 -10.82
C PHE A 316 7.15 -21.26 -10.67
N ALA A 317 8.07 -21.76 -11.49
CA ALA A 317 9.46 -21.30 -11.51
C ALA A 317 9.61 -19.90 -12.14
N ALA A 318 8.87 -19.59 -13.21
CA ALA A 318 9.00 -18.30 -13.89
C ALA A 318 8.41 -17.13 -13.09
N PHE A 319 7.30 -17.35 -12.36
CA PHE A 319 6.57 -16.28 -11.67
C PHE A 319 7.41 -15.47 -10.65
N PRO A 320 8.07 -16.07 -9.62
CA PRO A 320 8.87 -15.31 -8.64
C PRO A 320 10.06 -14.60 -9.29
N PHE A 321 10.66 -15.20 -10.32
CA PHE A 321 11.74 -14.59 -11.08
C PHE A 321 11.29 -13.31 -11.79
N LEU A 322 10.21 -13.40 -12.56
CA LEU A 322 9.64 -12.25 -13.27
C LEU A 322 9.14 -11.17 -12.30
N MET A 323 8.57 -11.59 -11.17
CA MET A 323 8.09 -10.68 -10.14
C MET A 323 9.24 -9.88 -9.50
N LEU A 324 10.29 -10.54 -9.01
CA LEU A 324 11.47 -9.85 -8.46
C LEU A 324 12.12 -8.96 -9.49
N SER A 325 12.19 -9.43 -10.74
CA SER A 325 12.80 -8.66 -11.80
C SER A 325 12.00 -7.43 -12.21
N ALA A 326 10.66 -7.47 -12.15
CA ALA A 326 9.81 -6.32 -12.42
C ALA A 326 9.85 -5.29 -11.28
N LEU A 327 10.02 -5.75 -10.04
CA LEU A 327 10.24 -4.89 -8.88
C LEU A 327 11.60 -4.17 -8.97
N GLU A 328 12.64 -4.90 -9.35
CA GLU A 328 14.00 -4.37 -9.50
C GLU A 328 14.11 -3.36 -10.65
N SER A 329 13.50 -3.66 -11.81
CA SER A 329 13.56 -2.75 -12.97
C SER A 329 12.65 -1.52 -12.82
N GLY A 330 11.77 -1.49 -11.82
CA GLY A 330 10.72 -0.48 -11.69
C GLY A 330 9.74 -0.43 -12.87
N THR A 331 9.79 -1.40 -13.79
CA THR A 331 9.00 -1.40 -15.02
C THR A 331 8.38 -2.78 -15.28
N ALA A 332 7.07 -2.79 -15.50
CA ALA A 332 6.36 -4.04 -15.79
C ALA A 332 6.72 -4.62 -17.17
N LEU A 333 7.00 -3.75 -18.16
CA LEU A 333 7.15 -4.16 -19.57
C LEU A 333 8.45 -4.93 -19.87
N PHE A 334 9.50 -4.71 -19.08
CA PHE A 334 10.80 -5.36 -19.27
C PHE A 334 11.20 -6.11 -17.99
N PRO A 335 10.56 -7.25 -17.68
CA PRO A 335 10.72 -7.96 -16.41
C PRO A 335 11.99 -8.83 -16.40
N VAL A 336 13.06 -8.42 -17.06
CA VAL A 336 14.36 -9.12 -17.03
C VAL A 336 15.44 -8.12 -16.63
N SER A 337 15.89 -8.25 -15.40
CA SER A 337 16.95 -7.48 -14.77
C SER A 337 18.18 -8.37 -14.70
N ALA A 338 19.31 -7.82 -15.13
CA ALA A 338 20.57 -8.55 -15.13
C ALA A 338 20.98 -9.03 -13.72
N PRO A 339 20.79 -8.27 -12.63
CA PRO A 339 21.11 -8.72 -11.27
C PRO A 339 20.31 -9.97 -10.87
N ILE A 340 18.99 -9.96 -11.07
CA ILE A 340 18.13 -11.10 -10.71
C ILE A 340 18.46 -12.31 -11.58
N PHE A 341 18.75 -12.14 -12.88
CA PHE A 341 19.21 -13.22 -13.73
C PHE A 341 20.55 -13.82 -13.26
N MET A 342 21.53 -12.98 -12.93
CA MET A 342 22.82 -13.42 -12.41
C MET A 342 22.70 -14.11 -11.04
N SER A 343 21.70 -13.72 -10.24
CA SER A 343 21.45 -14.35 -8.94
C SER A 343 21.10 -15.83 -9.05
N LEU A 344 20.50 -16.27 -10.16
CA LEU A 344 20.15 -17.68 -10.35
C LEU A 344 21.40 -18.57 -10.40
N PHE A 345 22.49 -18.04 -10.95
CA PHE A 345 23.76 -18.74 -11.08
C PHE A 345 24.71 -18.50 -9.90
N ARG A 346 24.68 -17.31 -9.30
CA ARG A 346 25.57 -16.96 -8.18
C ARG A 346 25.03 -17.36 -6.81
N LEU A 347 23.71 -17.43 -6.66
CA LEU A 347 23.02 -17.78 -5.40
C LEU A 347 22.04 -18.95 -5.59
N PRO A 348 22.45 -20.08 -6.22
CA PRO A 348 21.53 -21.16 -6.57
C PRO A 348 20.89 -21.79 -5.33
N LEU A 349 21.63 -21.88 -4.22
CA LEU A 349 21.13 -22.45 -2.97
C LEU A 349 19.98 -21.63 -2.36
N ALA A 350 20.01 -20.31 -2.48
CA ALA A 350 18.93 -19.45 -2.01
C ALA A 350 17.63 -19.70 -2.79
N TRP A 351 17.73 -19.79 -4.11
CA TRP A 351 16.61 -20.13 -4.99
C TRP A 351 16.08 -21.55 -4.73
N ILE A 352 16.95 -22.55 -4.57
CA ILE A 352 16.56 -23.93 -4.24
C ILE A 352 15.79 -23.98 -2.93
N VAL A 353 16.28 -23.34 -1.87
CA VAL A 353 15.59 -23.29 -0.57
C VAL A 353 14.23 -22.59 -0.71
N PHE A 354 14.17 -21.47 -1.44
CA PHE A 354 12.92 -20.76 -1.71
C PHE A 354 11.89 -21.64 -2.43
N TYR A 355 12.27 -22.28 -3.55
CA TYR A 355 11.36 -23.14 -4.32
C TYR A 355 10.95 -24.40 -3.58
N PHE A 356 11.88 -24.99 -2.81
CA PHE A 356 11.57 -26.14 -1.98
C PHE A 356 10.51 -25.79 -0.93
N GLN A 357 10.72 -24.69 -0.19
CA GLN A 357 9.80 -24.27 0.88
C GLN A 357 8.41 -23.90 0.33
N THR A 358 8.36 -23.12 -0.75
CA THR A 358 7.09 -22.73 -1.38
C THR A 358 6.39 -23.91 -2.06
N GLY A 359 7.15 -24.83 -2.67
CA GLY A 359 6.63 -26.05 -3.30
C GLY A 359 6.04 -27.04 -2.29
N VAL A 360 6.67 -27.22 -1.12
CA VAL A 360 6.14 -28.06 -0.03
C VAL A 360 4.80 -27.52 0.45
N TRP A 361 4.70 -26.22 0.71
CA TRP A 361 3.43 -25.59 1.11
C TRP A 361 2.35 -25.74 0.05
N LEU A 362 2.67 -25.46 -1.22
CA LEU A 362 1.73 -25.61 -2.32
C LEU A 362 1.23 -27.06 -2.44
N THR A 363 2.12 -28.04 -2.27
CA THR A 363 1.77 -29.46 -2.30
C THR A 363 0.82 -29.82 -1.16
N ILE A 364 1.05 -29.32 0.06
CA ILE A 364 0.15 -29.53 1.20
C ILE A 364 -1.23 -28.94 0.93
N LEU A 365 -1.29 -27.71 0.39
CA LEU A 365 -2.56 -27.06 0.05
C LEU A 365 -3.34 -27.84 -1.01
N ILE A 366 -2.67 -28.30 -2.06
CA ILE A 366 -3.28 -29.14 -3.11
C ILE A 366 -3.77 -30.46 -2.51
N MET A 367 -2.99 -31.09 -1.63
CA MET A 367 -3.38 -32.33 -0.97
C MET A 367 -4.65 -32.15 -0.12
N ILE A 368 -4.74 -31.08 0.68
CA ILE A 368 -5.94 -30.74 1.46
C ILE A 368 -7.16 -30.55 0.54
N ALA A 369 -6.98 -29.81 -0.56
CA ALA A 369 -8.04 -29.54 -1.52
C ALA A 369 -8.54 -30.83 -2.21
N VAL A 370 -7.64 -31.73 -2.59
CA VAL A 370 -7.98 -33.03 -3.20
C VAL A 370 -8.67 -33.95 -2.20
N LEU A 371 -8.11 -34.10 -0.98
CA LEU A 371 -8.63 -35.03 0.02
C LEU A 371 -10.03 -34.68 0.50
N GLY A 372 -10.34 -33.39 0.62
CA GLY A 372 -11.67 -32.97 1.07
C GLY A 372 -12.56 -32.43 -0.04
N PHE A 373 -12.26 -32.75 -1.31
CA PHE A 373 -13.15 -32.45 -2.44
C PHE A 373 -14.60 -32.93 -2.19
N HIS A 374 -14.77 -34.03 -1.42
CA HIS A 374 -16.08 -34.55 -1.01
C HIS A 374 -16.77 -33.76 0.12
N TRP A 375 -16.05 -32.88 0.83
CA TRP A 375 -16.52 -32.10 1.98
C TRP A 375 -16.25 -30.62 1.74
N PRO A 376 -16.89 -30.01 0.73
CA PRO A 376 -16.49 -28.73 0.16
C PRO A 376 -16.46 -27.61 1.21
N TYR A 377 -17.49 -27.50 2.06
CA TYR A 377 -17.56 -26.46 3.07
C TYR A 377 -16.48 -26.61 4.16
N THR A 378 -16.22 -27.84 4.59
CA THR A 378 -15.15 -28.13 5.56
C THR A 378 -13.79 -27.83 4.97
N VAL A 379 -13.55 -28.18 3.70
CA VAL A 379 -12.32 -27.82 3.01
C VAL A 379 -12.18 -26.33 2.83
N ILE A 380 -13.21 -25.62 2.40
CA ILE A 380 -13.15 -24.16 2.24
C ILE A 380 -12.77 -23.50 3.58
N LEU A 381 -13.38 -23.94 4.68
CA LEU A 381 -13.10 -23.39 6.01
C LEU A 381 -11.67 -23.66 6.49
N LEU A 382 -11.09 -24.82 6.15
CA LEU A 382 -9.71 -25.17 6.51
C LEU A 382 -8.67 -24.59 5.54
N LEU A 383 -8.99 -24.55 4.25
CA LEU A 383 -8.09 -24.15 3.18
C LEU A 383 -7.95 -22.63 3.12
N ALA A 384 -9.01 -21.87 3.35
CA ALA A 384 -8.96 -20.40 3.33
C ALA A 384 -7.90 -19.80 4.28
N PRO A 385 -7.84 -20.14 5.58
CA PRO A 385 -6.78 -19.64 6.48
C PRO A 385 -5.39 -20.16 6.08
N ALA A 386 -5.29 -21.39 5.56
CA ALA A 386 -4.03 -21.96 5.10
C ALA A 386 -3.48 -21.24 3.85
N VAL A 387 -4.35 -20.90 2.89
CA VAL A 387 -4.02 -20.12 1.70
C VAL A 387 -3.62 -18.69 2.08
N ALA A 388 -4.36 -18.05 2.99
CA ALA A 388 -3.98 -16.73 3.51
C ALA A 388 -2.59 -16.75 4.16
N ALA A 389 -2.30 -17.76 4.98
CA ALA A 389 -0.99 -17.94 5.61
C ALA A 389 0.10 -18.17 4.55
N TYR A 390 -0.17 -19.01 3.54
CA TYR A 390 0.75 -19.25 2.44
C TYR A 390 1.07 -17.98 1.65
N ILE A 391 0.08 -17.14 1.32
CA ILE A 391 0.29 -15.86 0.63
C ILE A 391 1.27 -14.98 1.42
N PHE A 392 1.10 -14.88 2.74
CA PHE A 392 1.93 -14.05 3.60
C PHE A 392 3.36 -14.61 3.75
N ILE A 393 3.48 -15.94 3.92
CA ILE A 393 4.77 -16.63 3.99
C ILE A 393 5.51 -16.50 2.65
N TYR A 394 4.81 -16.71 1.54
CA TYR A 394 5.35 -16.58 0.18
C TYR A 394 5.86 -15.16 -0.07
N ALA A 395 5.06 -14.14 0.25
CA ALA A 395 5.43 -12.74 0.11
C ALA A 395 6.68 -12.39 0.95
N ARG A 396 6.73 -12.86 2.20
CA ARG A 396 7.85 -12.64 3.11
C ARG A 396 9.13 -13.33 2.62
N LEU A 397 9.01 -14.56 2.12
CA LEU A 397 10.12 -15.30 1.51
C LEU A 397 10.67 -14.61 0.28
N LEU A 398 9.78 -14.17 -0.61
CA LEU A 398 10.15 -13.53 -1.86
C LEU A 398 10.88 -12.21 -1.63
N GLY A 399 10.36 -11.36 -0.72
CA GLY A 399 11.05 -10.12 -0.38
C GLY A 399 12.42 -10.34 0.29
N ARG A 400 12.54 -11.33 1.20
CA ARG A 400 13.84 -11.67 1.79
C ARG A 400 14.83 -12.30 0.81
N LEU A 401 14.34 -13.00 -0.20
CA LEU A 401 15.17 -13.44 -1.32
C LEU A 401 15.70 -12.23 -2.09
N GLY A 402 14.84 -11.25 -2.42
CA GLY A 402 15.25 -9.98 -3.03
C GLY A 402 16.34 -9.26 -2.21
N TRP A 403 16.11 -9.11 -0.90
CA TRP A 403 17.07 -8.49 0.01
C TRP A 403 18.44 -9.19 0.00
N LEU A 404 18.44 -10.53 0.06
CA LEU A 404 19.66 -11.33 0.00
C LEU A 404 20.41 -11.16 -1.33
N ILE A 405 19.68 -11.02 -2.44
CA ILE A 405 20.27 -10.84 -3.77
C ILE A 405 21.00 -9.50 -3.84
N VAL A 406 20.36 -8.40 -3.42
CA VAL A 406 20.95 -7.06 -3.41
C VAL A 406 22.23 -7.05 -2.56
N GLU A 407 22.15 -7.51 -1.31
CA GLU A 407 23.29 -7.51 -0.38
C GLU A 407 24.50 -8.33 -0.88
N ARG A 408 24.26 -9.44 -1.59
CA ARG A 408 25.32 -10.36 -2.05
C ARG A 408 25.90 -10.01 -3.41
N LEU A 409 25.11 -9.39 -4.29
CA LEU A 409 25.54 -9.05 -5.65
C LEU A 409 26.10 -7.64 -5.78
N GLU A 410 25.73 -6.73 -4.87
CA GLU A 410 26.30 -5.39 -4.75
C GLU A 410 27.16 -5.27 -3.48
N PRO A 411 28.25 -6.07 -3.34
CA PRO A 411 29.13 -5.92 -2.20
C PRO A 411 29.70 -4.51 -2.20
N GLN A 412 29.40 -3.75 -1.15
CA GLN A 412 29.70 -2.33 -1.01
C GLN A 412 31.11 -2.00 -1.47
N THR A 413 31.21 -1.38 -2.64
CA THR A 413 32.45 -0.88 -3.24
C THR A 413 33.09 0.25 -2.43
N GLU A 414 32.47 0.70 -1.33
CA GLU A 414 32.82 1.94 -0.63
C GLU A 414 33.42 1.78 0.77
N SER A 415 33.48 0.58 1.37
CA SER A 415 34.09 0.44 2.72
C SER A 415 35.62 0.45 2.75
N GLY A 416 36.28 0.61 1.59
CA GLY A 416 37.73 0.56 1.47
C GLY A 416 38.47 1.90 1.31
N ALA A 417 37.77 3.03 1.19
CA ALA A 417 38.42 4.32 0.88
C ALA A 417 38.79 5.17 2.11
N ASP A 418 38.16 4.96 3.27
CA ASP A 418 38.30 5.88 4.43
C ASP A 418 39.02 5.29 5.66
N ALA A 419 39.73 4.15 5.52
CA ALA A 419 40.52 3.58 6.62
C ALA A 419 42.00 4.01 6.63
N THR A 420 42.41 4.93 5.75
CA THR A 420 43.76 5.51 5.73
C THR A 420 43.71 7.03 5.72
N SER A 421 43.42 7.62 6.89
CA SER A 421 43.79 9.00 7.22
C SER A 421 44.24 9.09 8.67
#